data_AF-A0A8J7XHK3-F1
#
_entry.id   AF-A0A8J7XHK3-F1
#
_cell.length_a   1.000
_cell.length_b   1.000
_cell.length_c   1.000
_cell.angle_alpha   90.00
_cell.angle_beta   90.00
_cell.angle_gamma   90.00
#
_symmetry.space_group_name_H-M   'P 1'
#
loop_
_entity.id
_entity.type
_entity.pdbx_description
1 polymer ?
#
loop_
_entity_poly.entity_id
_entity_poly.type
_entity_poly.pdbx_seq_one_letter_code
_entity_poly.pdbx_strand_id
1 'polypeptide(L)'
;MGGVCGGPTYCRFCGKDIPDNFSFCSECGRPVSPVEGKQFTMYPIRLDADYAENGKRTELAVRIFYGIVLVIVFGFWSFIATLAFVILWIHILVLGRRHKGLWEFILGYNRYSVRMMSYLMCLTDERAPMSGR
;
A
#
# COMPACT_ATOMS: atom_id res chain seq x y z
N MET A 1 -4.77 36.58 -7.55
CA MET A 1 -3.99 36.59 -6.30
C MET A 1 -4.80 35.85 -5.25
N GLY A 2 -4.47 34.59 -5.00
CA GLY A 2 -5.13 33.74 -4.02
C GLY A 2 -4.16 32.61 -3.72
N GLY A 3 -3.42 32.77 -2.64
CA GLY A 3 -2.33 31.88 -2.25
C GLY A 3 -2.85 30.48 -1.98
N VAL A 4 -2.22 29.50 -2.63
CA VAL A 4 -2.27 28.11 -2.17
C VAL A 4 -1.10 27.97 -1.21
N CYS A 5 -1.40 27.79 0.07
CA CYS A 5 -0.44 27.48 1.10
C CYS A 5 0.21 26.12 0.77
N GLY A 6 1.26 26.15 -0.04
CA GLY A 6 2.16 25.01 -0.25
C GLY A 6 2.89 24.76 1.07
N GLY A 7 2.49 23.69 1.77
CA GLY A 7 3.22 23.23 2.93
C GLY A 7 4.62 22.76 2.52
N PRO A 8 5.63 22.85 3.40
CA PRO A 8 6.98 22.40 3.10
C PRO A 8 6.97 20.91 2.72
N THR A 9 7.41 20.61 1.50
CA THR A 9 7.56 19.23 1.05
C THR A 9 8.81 18.67 1.71
N TYR A 10 8.69 18.03 2.87
CA TYR A 10 9.83 17.37 3.49
C TYR A 10 10.11 16.03 2.81
N CYS A 11 11.39 15.72 2.68
CA CYS A 11 11.88 14.44 2.19
C CYS A 11 11.52 13.34 3.19
N ARG A 12 10.60 12.41 2.84
CA ARG A 12 10.22 11.29 3.72
C ARG A 12 11.38 10.37 4.13
N PHE A 13 12.47 10.39 3.37
CA PHE A 13 13.65 9.56 3.61
C PHE A 13 14.70 10.21 4.50
N CYS A 14 14.90 11.51 4.34
CA CYS A 14 15.99 12.27 4.94
C CYS A 14 15.51 13.32 5.95
N GLY A 15 14.20 13.55 6.06
CA GLY A 15 13.55 14.45 7.01
C GLY A 15 13.78 15.94 6.76
N LYS A 16 14.63 16.31 5.79
CA LYS A 16 14.91 17.70 5.42
C LYS A 16 13.87 18.27 4.47
N ASP A 17 13.62 19.55 4.58
CA ASP A 17 12.73 20.29 3.68
C ASP A 17 13.31 20.34 2.27
N ILE A 18 12.48 20.01 1.29
CA ILE A 18 12.82 20.07 -0.13
C ILE A 18 12.28 21.40 -0.67
N PRO A 19 13.11 22.22 -1.34
CA PRO A 19 12.61 23.41 -2.01
C PRO A 19 11.65 23.03 -3.15
N ASP A 20 10.53 23.75 -3.26
CA ASP A 20 9.33 23.40 -4.07
C ASP A 20 9.57 23.11 -5.57
N ASN A 21 10.76 23.39 -6.12
CA ASN A 21 11.08 23.31 -7.54
C ASN A 21 12.12 22.23 -7.92
N PHE A 22 12.53 21.38 -6.97
CA PHE A 22 13.53 20.33 -7.25
C PHE A 22 12.87 18.98 -7.53
N SER A 23 13.31 18.30 -8.59
CA SER A 23 12.90 16.92 -8.92
C SER A 23 13.69 15.85 -8.15
N PHE A 24 14.71 16.26 -7.41
CA PHE A 24 15.54 15.42 -6.57
C PHE A 24 15.85 16.12 -5.24
N CYS A 25 15.97 15.31 -4.20
CA CYS A 25 16.49 15.70 -2.91
C CYS A 25 17.97 16.05 -3.04
N SER A 26 18.36 17.30 -2.76
CA SER A 26 19.74 17.78 -2.88
C SER A 26 20.75 17.07 -1.95
N GLU A 27 20.26 16.52 -0.85
CA GLU A 27 21.06 15.92 0.21
C GLU A 27 21.20 14.41 0.05
N CYS A 28 20.12 13.75 -0.35
CA CYS A 28 20.02 12.29 -0.42
C CYS A 28 20.03 11.76 -1.85
N GLY A 29 19.97 12.62 -2.86
CA GLY A 29 19.98 12.27 -4.29
C GLY A 29 18.74 11.51 -4.77
N ARG A 30 17.79 11.18 -3.90
CA ARG A 30 16.56 10.47 -4.28
C ARG A 30 15.65 11.38 -5.09
N PRO A 31 14.99 10.87 -6.14
CA PRO A 31 13.94 11.63 -6.81
C PRO A 31 12.83 11.90 -5.81
N VAL A 32 12.46 13.17 -5.70
CA VAL A 32 11.30 13.60 -4.92
C VAL A 32 10.14 13.69 -5.89
N SER A 33 8.93 13.36 -5.44
CA SER A 33 7.75 13.40 -6.30
C SER A 33 7.67 14.76 -7.00
N PRO A 34 7.71 14.84 -8.34
CA PRO A 34 7.60 16.12 -9.01
C PRO A 34 6.24 16.72 -8.64
N VAL A 35 6.27 17.88 -7.97
CA VAL A 35 5.09 18.71 -7.77
C VAL A 35 4.74 19.29 -9.13
N GLU A 36 3.73 18.68 -9.75
CA GLU A 36 2.86 19.21 -10.80
C GLU A 36 3.48 19.43 -12.21
N GLY A 37 2.98 18.66 -13.20
CA GLY A 37 3.08 19.04 -14.62
C GLY A 37 3.44 17.95 -15.64
N LYS A 38 3.93 16.77 -15.22
CA LYS A 38 4.09 15.61 -16.13
C LYS A 38 3.50 14.35 -15.51
N GLN A 39 2.31 13.98 -16.00
CA GLN A 39 1.64 12.72 -15.72
C GLN A 39 2.53 11.54 -16.16
N PHE A 40 3.19 10.88 -15.22
CA PHE A 40 3.49 9.46 -15.41
C PHE A 40 2.17 8.72 -15.22
N THR A 41 1.60 8.22 -16.32
CA THR A 41 0.29 7.55 -16.44
C THR A 41 -0.23 7.07 -15.09
N MET A 42 -1.13 7.88 -14.52
CA MET A 42 -1.66 7.76 -13.18
C MET A 42 -2.57 6.54 -13.11
N TYR A 43 -1.99 5.34 -12.99
CA TYR A 43 -2.75 4.20 -12.52
C TYR A 43 -3.16 4.51 -11.06
N PRO A 44 -4.43 4.32 -10.69
CA PRO A 44 -4.97 4.79 -9.40
C PRO A 44 -4.36 4.11 -8.16
N ILE A 45 -3.43 3.17 -8.34
CA ILE A 45 -2.78 2.39 -7.27
C ILE A 45 -1.27 2.45 -7.47
N ARG A 46 -0.54 2.89 -6.43
CA ARG A 46 0.93 2.97 -6.37
C ARG A 46 1.44 2.08 -5.24
N LEU A 47 2.51 1.33 -5.48
CA LEU A 47 3.16 0.47 -4.48
C LEU A 47 4.64 0.84 -4.43
N ASP A 48 5.05 1.54 -3.37
CA ASP A 48 6.43 1.95 -3.11
C ASP A 48 6.92 1.21 -1.85
N ALA A 49 8.16 0.72 -1.86
CA ALA A 49 8.76 0.00 -0.74
C ALA A 49 10.23 0.42 -0.54
N ASP A 50 10.63 0.55 0.72
CA ASP A 50 11.97 1.00 1.10
C ASP A 50 12.92 -0.20 1.22
N TYR A 51 14.09 -0.13 0.58
CA TYR A 51 15.11 -1.17 0.70
C TYR A 51 15.78 -1.13 2.08
N ALA A 52 15.64 -2.21 2.84
CA ALA A 52 16.34 -2.43 4.10
C ALA A 52 17.56 -3.34 3.86
N GLU A 53 18.75 -2.82 4.14
CA GLU A 53 20.00 -3.56 3.91
C GLU A 53 20.25 -4.66 4.95
N ASN A 54 19.66 -4.53 6.15
CA ASN A 54 19.83 -5.47 7.25
C ASN A 54 18.61 -6.38 7.40
N GLY A 55 18.76 -7.68 7.12
CA GLY A 55 17.75 -8.70 7.39
C GLY A 55 18.10 -9.54 8.63
N LYS A 56 17.14 -9.72 9.54
CA LYS A 56 17.34 -10.56 10.74
C LYS A 56 17.05 -12.03 10.43
N ARG A 57 18.04 -12.92 10.61
CA ARG A 57 17.88 -14.38 10.41
C ARG A 57 16.77 -14.99 11.26
N THR A 58 16.57 -14.46 12.47
CA THR A 58 15.51 -14.91 13.39
C THR A 58 14.12 -14.60 12.85
N GLU A 59 13.94 -13.47 12.17
CA GLU A 59 12.64 -13.10 11.59
C GLU A 59 12.29 -14.04 10.43
N LEU A 60 13.28 -14.57 9.70
CA LEU A 60 13.05 -15.58 8.66
C LEU A 60 12.45 -16.87 9.25
N ALA A 61 12.96 -17.32 10.40
CA ALA A 61 12.42 -18.50 11.09
C ALA A 61 11.00 -18.25 11.62
N VAL A 62 10.77 -17.08 12.24
CA VAL A 62 9.43 -16.69 12.72
C VAL A 62 8.44 -16.59 11.55
N ARG A 63 8.88 -16.11 10.40
CA ARG A 63 8.06 -15.95 9.20
C ARG A 63 7.51 -17.26 8.68
N ILE A 64 8.22 -18.38 8.84
CA ILE A 64 7.71 -19.69 8.44
C ILE A 64 6.51 -20.08 9.30
N PHE A 65 6.66 -20.04 10.63
CA PHE A 65 5.58 -20.42 11.56
C PHE A 65 4.42 -19.42 11.53
N TYR A 66 4.71 -18.12 11.61
CA TYR A 66 3.70 -17.07 11.57
C TYR A 66 3.03 -16.97 10.20
N GLY A 67 3.79 -17.22 9.13
CA GLY A 67 3.28 -17.23 7.77
C GLY A 67 2.24 -18.31 7.53
N ILE A 68 2.41 -19.51 8.11
CA ILE A 68 1.39 -20.57 8.06
C ILE A 68 0.08 -20.09 8.70
N VAL A 69 0.16 -19.46 9.88
CA VAL A 69 -1.03 -18.91 10.56
C VAL A 69 -1.69 -17.82 9.72
N LEU A 70 -0.90 -16.89 9.16
CA LEU A 70 -1.40 -15.82 8.29
C LEU A 70 -2.12 -16.38 7.05
N VAL A 71 -1.54 -17.39 6.39
CA VAL A 71 -2.13 -18.00 5.18
C VAL A 71 -3.46 -18.70 5.50
N ILE A 72 -3.57 -19.37 6.65
CA ILE A 72 -4.82 -20.00 7.09
C ILE A 72 -5.91 -18.94 7.28
N VAL A 73 -5.63 -17.87 8.04
CA VAL A 73 -6.58 -16.77 8.27
C VAL A 73 -6.96 -16.09 6.95
N PHE A 74 -5.98 -15.86 6.09
CA PHE A 74 -6.19 -15.29 4.77
C PHE A 74 -7.05 -16.16 3.88
N GLY A 75 -6.91 -17.49 3.94
CA GLY A 75 -7.75 -18.42 3.19
C GLY A 75 -9.24 -18.26 3.52
N PHE A 76 -9.57 -18.19 4.80
CA PHE A 76 -10.96 -17.93 5.24
C PHE A 76 -11.47 -16.57 4.77
N TRP A 77 -10.66 -15.52 4.93
CA TRP A 77 -11.01 -14.16 4.47
C TRP A 77 -11.16 -14.07 2.95
N SER A 78 -10.32 -14.80 2.20
CA SER A 78 -10.36 -14.85 0.74
C SER A 78 -11.65 -15.45 0.22
N PHE A 79 -12.17 -16.48 0.88
CA PHE A 79 -13.47 -17.06 0.52
C PHE A 79 -14.60 -16.03 0.64
N ILE A 80 -14.66 -15.30 1.75
CA ILE A 80 -15.66 -14.24 1.98
C ILE A 80 -15.47 -13.09 0.98
N ALA A 81 -14.22 -12.68 0.73
CA ALA A 81 -13.88 -11.64 -0.24
C ALA A 81 -14.30 -12.00 -1.67
N THR A 82 -14.14 -13.28 -2.05
CA THR A 82 -14.56 -13.79 -3.35
C THR A 82 -16.07 -13.70 -3.51
N LEU A 83 -16.84 -14.11 -2.50
CA LEU A 83 -18.30 -13.95 -2.52
C LEU A 83 -18.72 -12.48 -2.61
N ALA A 84 -18.10 -11.60 -1.83
CA ALA A 84 -18.37 -10.16 -1.87
C ALA A 84 -18.04 -9.54 -3.24
N PHE A 85 -16.96 -10.01 -3.88
CA PHE A 85 -16.57 -9.60 -5.22
C PHE A 85 -17.59 -10.05 -6.27
N VAL A 86 -18.04 -11.31 -6.22
CA VAL A 86 -19.08 -11.82 -7.14
C VAL A 86 -20.38 -11.03 -6.99
N ILE A 87 -20.82 -10.77 -5.75
CA ILE A 87 -22.01 -9.96 -5.48
C ILE A 87 -21.83 -8.54 -6.01
N LEU A 88 -20.68 -7.91 -5.77
CA LEU A 88 -20.39 -6.57 -6.27
C LEU A 88 -20.37 -6.54 -7.80
N TRP A 89 -19.80 -7.56 -8.45
CA TRP A 89 -19.76 -7.70 -9.89
C TRP A 89 -21.17 -7.81 -10.49
N ILE A 90 -22.02 -8.69 -9.94
CA ILE A 90 -23.43 -8.78 -10.35
C ILE A 90 -24.15 -7.45 -10.12
N HIS A 91 -23.94 -6.81 -8.97
CA HIS A 91 -24.54 -5.52 -8.65
C HIS A 91 -24.14 -4.42 -9.65
N ILE A 92 -22.88 -4.39 -10.09
CA ILE A 92 -22.42 -3.46 -11.12
C ILE A 92 -23.09 -3.76 -12.47
N LEU A 93 -23.23 -5.03 -12.85
CA LEU A 93 -23.87 -5.41 -14.10
C LEU A 93 -25.35 -5.00 -14.14
N VAL A 94 -26.07 -5.15 -13.03
CA VAL A 94 -27.51 -4.85 -12.99
C VAL A 94 -27.78 -3.36 -12.77
N LEU A 95 -27.06 -2.68 -11.86
CA LEU A 95 -27.35 -1.28 -11.49
C LEU A 95 -26.39 -0.26 -12.11
N GLY A 96 -25.30 -0.68 -12.75
CA GLY A 96 -24.27 0.23 -13.28
C GLY A 96 -23.49 1.02 -12.22
N ARG A 97 -23.69 0.74 -10.94
CA ARG A 97 -23.07 1.46 -9.81
C ARG A 97 -22.45 0.51 -8.79
N ARG A 98 -21.39 0.95 -8.13
CA ARG A 98 -20.70 0.17 -7.09
C ARG A 98 -21.33 0.35 -5.73
N HIS A 99 -21.56 -0.76 -5.03
CA HIS A 99 -22.05 -0.74 -3.65
C HIS A 99 -20.94 -0.34 -2.68
N LYS A 100 -21.09 0.78 -1.96
CA LYS A 100 -20.06 1.36 -1.09
C LYS A 100 -19.55 0.36 -0.03
N GLY A 101 -20.45 -0.35 0.65
CA GLY A 101 -20.07 -1.30 1.71
C GLY A 101 -19.31 -2.53 1.19
N LEU A 102 -19.66 -3.04 0.01
CA LEU A 102 -18.93 -4.17 -0.59
C LEU A 102 -17.55 -3.73 -1.06
N TRP A 103 -17.47 -2.52 -1.63
CA TRP A 103 -16.22 -1.92 -2.01
C TRP A 103 -15.28 -1.70 -0.81
N GLU A 104 -15.77 -1.14 0.30
CA GLU A 104 -14.97 -0.93 1.51
C GLU A 104 -14.47 -2.24 2.10
N PHE A 105 -15.29 -3.29 2.07
CA PHE A 105 -14.89 -4.63 2.50
C PHE A 105 -13.76 -5.19 1.60
N ILE A 106 -13.93 -5.16 0.28
CA ILE A 106 -12.92 -5.62 -0.69
C ILE A 106 -11.64 -4.80 -0.55
N LEU A 107 -11.75 -3.49 -0.32
CA LEU A 107 -10.61 -2.60 -0.11
C LEU A 107 -9.85 -2.94 1.18
N GLY A 108 -10.56 -3.25 2.28
CA GLY A 108 -9.97 -3.73 3.52
C GLY A 108 -9.26 -5.07 3.35
N TYR A 109 -9.88 -6.00 2.62
CA TYR A 109 -9.26 -7.27 2.24
C TYR A 109 -7.98 -7.07 1.42
N ASN A 110 -8.00 -6.19 0.41
CA ASN A 110 -6.82 -5.91 -0.41
C ASN A 110 -5.69 -5.22 0.38
N ARG A 111 -6.02 -4.33 1.32
CA ARG A 111 -5.00 -3.75 2.22
C ARG A 111 -4.33 -4.82 3.06
N TYR A 112 -5.12 -5.73 3.63
CA TYR A 112 -4.57 -6.86 4.38
C TYR A 112 -3.74 -7.78 3.49
N SER A 113 -4.21 -8.11 2.29
CA SER A 113 -3.51 -9.00 1.36
C SER A 113 -2.15 -8.44 0.96
N VAL A 114 -2.05 -7.14 0.67
CA VAL A 114 -0.79 -6.48 0.30
C VAL A 114 0.18 -6.49 1.49
N ARG A 115 -0.27 -6.17 2.71
CA ARG A 115 0.58 -6.22 3.92
C ARG A 115 1.08 -7.63 4.23
N MET A 116 0.21 -8.63 4.05
CA MET A 116 0.57 -10.03 4.26
C MET A 116 1.57 -10.49 3.20
N MET A 117 1.34 -10.18 1.92
CA MET A 117 2.23 -10.54 0.82
C MET A 117 3.58 -9.83 0.93
N SER A 118 3.62 -8.55 1.31
CA SER A 118 4.89 -7.84 1.52
C SER A 118 5.72 -8.47 2.63
N TYR A 119 5.09 -8.93 3.72
CA TYR A 119 5.76 -9.70 4.76
C TYR A 119 6.21 -11.08 4.24
N LEU A 120 5.34 -11.86 3.60
CA LEU A 120 5.72 -13.20 3.14
C LEU A 120 6.78 -13.20 2.03
N MET A 121 6.80 -12.18 1.17
CA MET A 121 7.76 -12.03 0.06
C MET A 121 9.05 -11.31 0.43
N CYS A 122 9.35 -11.11 1.72
CA CYS A 122 10.58 -10.45 2.16
C CYS A 122 10.75 -9.00 1.70
N LEU A 123 9.64 -8.32 1.43
CA LEU A 123 9.64 -6.89 1.11
C LEU A 123 9.72 -6.03 2.39
N THR A 124 9.25 -6.56 3.52
CA THR A 124 9.40 -5.95 4.85
C THR A 124 9.63 -7.02 5.92
N ASP A 125 10.35 -6.63 6.98
CA ASP A 125 10.50 -7.40 8.22
C ASP A 125 9.46 -7.00 9.28
N GLU A 126 8.67 -5.96 9.02
CA GLU A 126 7.58 -5.57 9.90
C GLU A 126 6.41 -6.55 9.77
N ARG A 127 5.94 -7.05 10.92
CA ARG A 127 4.88 -8.07 10.95
C ARG A 127 3.56 -7.49 10.49
N ALA A 128 2.92 -8.15 9.53
CA ALA A 128 1.62 -7.76 9.04
C ALA A 128 0.57 -7.80 10.17
N PRO A 129 -0.23 -6.73 10.36
CA PRO A 129 -1.32 -6.76 11.34
C PRO A 129 -2.37 -7.78 10.91
N MET A 130 -2.95 -8.52 11.87
CA MET A 130 -3.99 -9.53 11.59
C MET A 130 -5.33 -8.93 11.13
N SER A 131 -5.45 -7.60 11.01
CA SER A 131 -6.68 -6.92 10.59
C SER A 131 -6.42 -5.93 9.44
N GLY A 132 -7.40 -5.79 8.55
CA GLY A 132 -7.33 -4.96 7.33
C GLY A 132 -7.70 -3.47 7.50
N ARG A 133 -7.67 -2.94 8.73
CA ARG A 133 -7.81 -1.49 8.97
C ARG A 133 -6.46 -0.78 8.85
#